data_AF-A0A453S656-F1
#
_entry.id   AF-A0A453S656-F1
#
_cell.length_a   1.000
_cell.length_b   1.000
_cell.length_c   1.000
_cell.angle_alpha   90.00
_cell.angle_beta   90.00
_cell.angle_gamma   90.00
#
_symmetry.space_group_name_H-M   'P 1'
#
loop_
_entity.id
_entity.type
_entity.pdbx_description
1 polymer ?
#
loop_
_entity_poly.entity_id
_entity_poly.type
_entity_poly.pdbx_seq_one_letter_code
_entity_poly.pdbx_strand_id
1 'polypeptide(L)'
;MFLVCVGDTPSRASSLIGALQGFPFFHPSGSSKEKVFFFPFSAPGSTPYETLPRAPSSRLPVSHPLWRSAAAVERRPAPADLQSNPRMAWGQGARRPILGLLSRAQRQAARGYTSATFETHLSSNHFAQNGMIRRRFSSEVPASEQMNLIKQLRERTCAPIKDVKASLVSCNWDIEDAQKDLRKRGVISAAKKSSRTAAEGLLAIAQDEKRAVVVELNCETDFVARNDVFQYLASSLAKMALSAQDPGKLVFPFAPAYLENMSINLDHPKLSGETTVQNAVTEVAAMVGENVKLRRGFMLSTTGHGVVSSYLHTCPQPGLGRIAGLITLEAEDSSASLDALKRVGSSIAMHIVAAKPLFLSKELVSAAALENERDVLRTQAESSGKPQMAIEKMVEGRLRKYFEDVVLLEQKYVVNDSTNIKTLLNDLSKEVGSKVTIGNFIRMEVGEGIERPEETAKKEAMACAA
;
A
#
# COMPACT_ATOMS: atom_id res chain seq x y z
N MET A 1 -5.56 -35.02 -50.27
CA MET A 1 -6.89 -35.06 -50.90
C MET A 1 -7.58 -33.76 -50.50
N PHE A 2 -7.67 -32.66 -51.24
CA PHE A 2 -7.41 -32.21 -52.63
C PHE A 2 -6.48 -30.96 -52.51
N LEU A 3 -5.32 -30.78 -53.13
CA LEU A 3 -4.90 -30.61 -54.54
C LEU A 3 -5.87 -29.86 -55.47
N VAL A 4 -5.52 -28.62 -55.85
CA VAL A 4 -5.46 -28.16 -57.26
C VAL A 4 -4.28 -27.17 -57.40
N CYS A 5 -3.37 -27.51 -58.31
CA CYS A 5 -2.24 -26.72 -58.82
C CYS A 5 -2.64 -25.90 -60.06
N VAL A 6 -1.84 -24.90 -60.46
CA VAL A 6 -1.25 -24.61 -61.81
C VAL A 6 -0.30 -23.40 -61.57
N GLY A 7 1.03 -23.46 -61.75
CA GLY A 7 1.83 -23.49 -63.01
C GLY A 7 2.19 -22.05 -63.43
N ASP A 8 3.35 -21.63 -63.94
CA ASP A 8 4.59 -22.28 -64.38
C ASP A 8 5.66 -21.19 -64.74
N THR A 9 6.91 -21.37 -64.28
CA THR A 9 8.20 -21.17 -65.04
C THR A 9 8.76 -19.72 -65.33
N PRO A 10 10.03 -19.55 -65.85
CA PRO A 10 11.15 -19.02 -65.07
C PRO A 10 12.09 -18.04 -65.88
N SER A 11 13.35 -17.87 -65.45
CA SER A 11 14.52 -17.28 -66.17
C SER A 11 14.64 -15.75 -66.13
N ARG A 12 15.81 -15.10 -65.96
CA ARG A 12 17.20 -15.42 -66.31
C ARG A 12 18.23 -14.81 -65.32
N ALA A 13 19.42 -15.44 -65.32
CA ALA A 13 20.78 -14.95 -65.06
C ALA A 13 20.99 -13.41 -65.15
N SER A 14 21.92 -12.77 -64.42
CA SER A 14 23.38 -12.91 -64.63
C SER A 14 24.20 -12.14 -63.57
N SER A 15 25.25 -12.81 -63.05
CA SER A 15 26.63 -12.36 -62.80
C SER A 15 26.99 -10.95 -62.26
N LEU A 16 27.73 -10.91 -61.15
CA LEU A 16 29.03 -10.22 -60.91
C LEU A 16 29.39 -10.38 -59.41
N ILE A 17 30.22 -11.33 -58.99
CA ILE A 17 31.71 -11.35 -58.90
C ILE A 17 32.32 -10.16 -58.12
N GLY A 18 33.00 -10.51 -57.01
CA GLY A 18 33.96 -9.70 -56.22
C GLY A 18 33.80 -9.97 -54.71
N ALA A 19 34.41 -11.01 -54.10
CA ALA A 19 35.81 -11.11 -53.66
C ALA A 19 36.18 -9.93 -52.72
N LEU A 20 36.53 -10.05 -51.43
CA LEU A 20 37.51 -10.91 -50.76
C LEU A 20 37.34 -10.88 -49.22
N GLN A 21 37.52 -12.05 -48.61
CA GLN A 21 38.27 -12.39 -47.38
C GLN A 21 38.46 -11.39 -46.24
N GLY A 22 38.19 -11.85 -45.01
CA GLY A 22 38.79 -11.32 -43.78
C GLY A 22 38.11 -11.75 -42.48
N PHE A 23 38.31 -13.00 -42.06
CA PHE A 23 38.14 -13.41 -40.64
C PHE A 23 39.37 -12.93 -39.84
N PRO A 24 39.24 -12.60 -38.53
CA PRO A 24 39.24 -13.65 -37.52
C PRO A 24 38.32 -13.45 -36.30
N PHE A 25 38.08 -14.59 -35.65
CA PHE A 25 37.48 -14.81 -34.33
C PHE A 25 37.90 -13.82 -33.23
N PHE A 26 36.93 -13.38 -32.41
CA PHE A 26 37.16 -12.98 -31.01
C PHE A 26 35.89 -13.22 -30.15
N HIS A 27 36.08 -13.77 -28.95
CA HIS A 27 35.09 -14.08 -27.90
C HIS A 27 34.19 -12.90 -27.50
N PRO A 28 32.95 -13.12 -26.98
CA PRO A 28 32.29 -12.12 -26.16
C PRO A 28 32.37 -12.50 -24.67
N SER A 29 33.17 -11.74 -23.94
CA SER A 29 33.03 -11.50 -22.50
C SER A 29 32.37 -10.13 -22.30
N GLY A 30 31.44 -10.01 -21.35
CA GLY A 30 31.25 -8.73 -20.63
C GLY A 30 29.91 -8.03 -20.79
N SER A 31 29.14 -8.09 -19.71
CA SER A 31 28.30 -7.04 -19.12
C SER A 31 27.25 -6.34 -20.01
N SER A 32 26.03 -6.82 -19.94
CA SER A 32 24.83 -6.05 -20.23
C SER A 32 24.59 -5.00 -19.13
N LYS A 33 24.90 -3.73 -19.41
CA LYS A 33 24.33 -2.60 -18.66
C LYS A 33 22.92 -2.37 -19.15
N GLU A 34 21.91 -2.90 -18.46
CA GLU A 34 20.51 -2.56 -18.70
C GLU A 34 20.26 -1.12 -18.25
N LYS A 35 19.97 -0.24 -19.22
CA LYS A 35 19.40 1.09 -18.99
C LYS A 35 17.91 0.91 -18.71
N VAL A 36 17.50 1.09 -17.45
CA VAL A 36 16.09 1.19 -17.08
C VAL A 36 15.64 2.63 -17.29
N PHE A 37 14.73 2.83 -18.25
CA PHE A 37 14.09 4.12 -18.53
C PHE A 37 13.05 4.43 -17.46
N PHE A 38 13.17 5.60 -16.82
CA PHE A 38 12.07 6.24 -16.12
C PHE A 38 11.16 6.92 -17.17
N PHE A 39 9.87 6.59 -17.16
CA PHE A 39 8.86 7.36 -17.89
C PHE A 39 8.50 8.62 -17.08
N PRO A 40 8.62 9.83 -17.65
CA PRO A 40 8.06 11.01 -17.01
C PRO A 40 6.55 11.08 -17.26
N PHE A 41 5.84 11.40 -16.20
CA PHE A 41 4.42 11.75 -16.17
C PHE A 41 4.18 13.02 -17.02
N SER A 42 3.12 13.02 -17.83
CA SER A 42 2.63 14.22 -18.53
C SER A 42 2.10 15.25 -17.54
N ALA A 43 2.55 16.50 -17.68
CA ALA A 43 1.95 17.66 -17.04
C ALA A 43 0.82 18.22 -17.94
N PRO A 44 -0.33 18.68 -17.38
CA PRO A 44 -1.36 19.34 -18.15
C PRO A 44 -0.97 20.78 -18.51
N GLY A 45 -1.37 21.19 -19.71
CA GLY A 45 -0.94 22.39 -20.42
C GLY A 45 -1.29 23.72 -19.75
N SER A 46 -0.41 24.69 -19.99
CA SER A 46 -0.53 26.10 -19.65
C SER A 46 -1.39 26.86 -20.66
N THR A 47 -2.39 27.60 -20.19
CA THR A 47 -3.01 28.73 -20.92
C THR A 47 -2.51 30.07 -20.34
N PRO A 48 -2.44 31.14 -21.14
CA PRO A 48 -1.64 32.32 -20.84
C PRO A 48 -2.30 33.29 -19.85
N TYR A 49 -1.45 33.97 -19.06
CA TYR A 49 -1.79 35.03 -18.12
C TYR A 49 -2.17 36.32 -18.84
N GLU A 50 -3.33 36.88 -18.50
CA GLU A 50 -3.74 38.25 -18.80
C GLU A 50 -3.32 39.18 -17.63
N THR A 51 -2.72 40.31 -17.97
CA THR A 51 -2.12 41.30 -17.07
C THR A 51 -3.11 42.40 -16.68
N LEU A 52 -3.30 42.69 -15.38
CA LEU A 52 -3.81 43.98 -14.88
C LEU A 52 -3.22 44.35 -13.49
N PRO A 53 -3.20 45.64 -13.10
CA PRO A 53 -2.09 46.26 -12.37
C PRO A 53 -2.24 46.37 -10.84
N ARG A 54 -1.10 46.57 -10.15
CA ARG A 54 -0.95 46.84 -8.72
C ARG A 54 -1.37 48.28 -8.32
N ALA A 55 -1.90 48.41 -7.11
CA ALA A 55 -2.00 49.64 -6.32
C ALA A 55 -1.66 49.36 -4.82
N PRO A 56 -1.33 50.37 -3.99
CA PRO A 56 -0.14 50.34 -3.14
C PRO A 56 -0.35 50.02 -1.65
N SER A 57 0.81 49.91 -0.98
CA SER A 57 1.09 49.58 0.42
C SER A 57 0.42 50.44 1.50
N SER A 58 0.12 49.80 2.63
CA SER A 58 0.13 50.44 3.95
C SER A 58 0.82 49.53 4.99
N ARG A 59 1.88 50.05 5.61
CA ARG A 59 2.59 49.49 6.78
C ARG A 59 1.76 49.69 8.04
N LEU A 60 1.93 48.79 9.04
CA LEU A 60 2.21 49.05 10.47
C LEU A 60 2.03 47.74 11.31
N PRO A 61 2.58 47.62 12.55
CA PRO A 61 3.54 46.53 12.84
C PRO A 61 3.31 45.72 14.16
N VAL A 62 4.20 44.75 14.38
CA VAL A 62 4.67 44.11 15.65
C VAL A 62 3.71 43.20 16.44
N SER A 63 4.10 41.92 16.63
CA SER A 63 4.54 41.37 17.94
C SER A 63 4.85 39.86 17.89
N HIS A 64 6.07 39.51 18.30
CA HIS A 64 6.51 38.16 18.69
C HIS A 64 6.41 38.04 20.22
N PRO A 65 6.06 36.86 20.77
CA PRO A 65 6.45 36.51 22.13
C PRO A 65 7.72 35.64 22.12
N LEU A 66 8.75 36.19 22.77
CA LEU A 66 9.88 35.49 23.35
C LEU A 66 9.40 34.55 24.46
N TRP A 67 9.94 33.32 24.53
CA TRP A 67 10.03 32.57 25.78
C TRP A 67 11.51 32.32 26.09
N ARG A 68 11.95 32.84 27.23
CA ARG A 68 13.29 32.69 27.81
C ARG A 68 13.37 31.42 28.65
N SER A 69 14.58 30.87 28.68
CA SER A 69 15.11 29.84 29.58
C SER A 69 14.98 30.16 31.07
N ALA A 70 14.75 29.10 31.85
CA ALA A 70 15.30 28.79 33.19
C ALA A 70 14.65 27.45 33.63
N ALA A 71 15.22 26.56 34.42
CA ALA A 71 16.54 26.26 34.94
C ALA A 71 16.42 24.83 35.54
N ALA A 72 17.55 24.17 35.76
CA ALA A 72 17.70 22.83 36.29
C ALA A 72 17.09 22.63 37.70
N VAL A 73 16.49 21.45 37.97
CA VAL A 73 16.38 20.85 39.30
C VAL A 73 16.41 19.31 39.20
N GLU A 74 17.46 18.75 39.82
CA GLU A 74 17.62 17.48 40.54
C GLU A 74 16.93 16.16 40.09
N ARG A 75 17.80 15.16 39.88
CA ARG A 75 17.47 13.72 39.83
C ARG A 75 17.43 13.14 41.25
N ARG A 76 16.44 12.30 41.54
CA ARG A 76 16.50 11.25 42.59
C ARG A 76 15.98 9.90 42.05
N PRO A 77 16.43 8.78 42.62
CA PRO A 77 16.51 7.49 41.93
C PRO A 77 15.29 6.56 42.17
N ALA A 78 15.25 5.51 41.35
CA ALA A 78 14.24 4.44 41.31
C ALA A 78 14.18 3.58 42.59
N PRO A 79 13.04 2.92 42.87
CA PRO A 79 13.00 1.80 43.81
C PRO A 79 13.18 0.45 43.11
N ALA A 80 13.90 -0.43 43.78
CA ALA A 80 14.06 -1.84 43.50
C ALA A 80 12.82 -2.62 43.97
N ASP A 81 12.39 -3.62 43.19
CA ASP A 81 11.36 -4.57 43.62
C ASP A 81 11.82 -6.02 43.51
N LEU A 82 11.36 -6.75 44.51
CA LEU A 82 11.74 -8.07 44.98
C LEU A 82 11.57 -9.20 43.95
N GLN A 83 12.56 -10.08 43.92
CA GLN A 83 12.43 -11.45 43.44
C GLN A 83 11.73 -12.32 44.49
N SER A 84 10.65 -12.99 44.10
CA SER A 84 10.19 -14.22 44.74
C SER A 84 9.83 -15.25 43.67
N ASN A 85 10.53 -16.37 43.72
CA ASN A 85 10.24 -17.63 43.03
C ASN A 85 9.38 -18.48 44.01
N PRO A 86 8.56 -19.45 43.56
CA PRO A 86 9.19 -20.74 43.26
C PRO A 86 8.53 -21.59 42.15
N ARG A 87 9.38 -22.48 41.62
CA ARG A 87 9.10 -23.69 40.84
C ARG A 87 8.27 -24.72 41.61
N MET A 88 7.41 -25.46 40.91
CA MET A 88 7.09 -26.90 41.03
C MET A 88 6.07 -27.24 39.92
N ALA A 89 5.88 -28.44 39.39
CA ALA A 89 6.64 -29.67 39.23
C ALA A 89 5.74 -30.55 38.32
N TRP A 90 6.32 -31.23 37.33
CA TRP A 90 5.62 -32.21 36.49
C TRP A 90 5.72 -33.60 37.12
N GLY A 91 4.63 -34.38 37.11
CA GLY A 91 4.58 -35.82 37.39
C GLY A 91 3.16 -36.35 37.10
N GLN A 92 2.94 -37.11 36.02
CA GLN A 92 3.15 -38.57 35.83
C GLN A 92 2.10 -39.47 36.50
N GLY A 93 1.36 -40.19 35.64
CA GLY A 93 0.75 -41.52 35.88
C GLY A 93 -0.65 -41.53 36.51
N ALA A 94 -1.53 -42.50 36.28
CA ALA A 94 -1.63 -43.61 35.32
C ALA A 94 -3.01 -44.29 35.55
N ARG A 95 -3.45 -45.10 34.56
CA ARG A 95 -4.32 -46.32 34.66
C ARG A 95 -5.87 -46.21 34.60
N ARG A 96 -6.35 -46.81 33.48
CA ARG A 96 -7.61 -47.49 33.05
C ARG A 96 -8.36 -48.33 34.13
N PRO A 97 -9.51 -49.06 33.91
CA PRO A 97 -10.22 -49.50 32.66
C PRO A 97 -11.79 -49.44 32.67
N ILE A 98 -12.50 -49.44 31.52
CA ILE A 98 -13.21 -50.53 30.76
C ILE A 98 -14.24 -51.39 31.56
N LEU A 99 -15.53 -51.38 31.13
CA LEU A 99 -16.35 -52.52 30.60
C LEU A 99 -17.85 -52.43 30.97
N GLY A 100 -18.77 -52.65 30.01
CA GLY A 100 -20.20 -52.84 30.30
C GLY A 100 -21.16 -52.94 29.09
N LEU A 101 -20.99 -53.99 28.27
CA LEU A 101 -22.02 -54.82 27.59
C LEU A 101 -23.25 -54.15 26.91
N LEU A 102 -23.35 -54.17 25.57
CA LEU A 102 -23.90 -55.22 24.68
C LEU A 102 -25.43 -55.19 24.43
N SER A 103 -25.75 -54.88 23.16
CA SER A 103 -26.73 -55.51 22.27
C SER A 103 -28.21 -55.67 22.65
N ARG A 104 -29.09 -55.12 21.78
CA ARG A 104 -29.94 -55.96 20.91
C ARG A 104 -30.52 -55.16 19.74
N ALA A 105 -30.49 -55.80 18.57
CA ALA A 105 -30.98 -55.33 17.29
C ALA A 105 -32.41 -55.81 17.00
N GLN A 106 -33.01 -55.17 15.98
CA GLN A 106 -34.16 -55.60 15.15
C GLN A 106 -35.54 -55.52 15.82
N ARG A 107 -36.62 -55.07 15.15
CA ARG A 107 -37.00 -55.21 13.74
C ARG A 107 -38.23 -54.31 13.45
N GLN A 108 -38.36 -53.80 12.21
CA GLN A 108 -39.60 -53.56 11.42
C GLN A 108 -40.66 -52.57 11.96
N ALA A 109 -41.49 -51.84 11.18
CA ALA A 109 -41.78 -51.77 9.75
C ALA A 109 -42.49 -50.44 9.43
N ALA A 110 -42.52 -50.12 8.13
CA ALA A 110 -43.18 -49.00 7.48
C ALA A 110 -44.72 -48.97 7.63
N ARG A 111 -45.30 -47.76 7.55
CA ARG A 111 -46.64 -47.35 7.08
C ARG A 111 -46.58 -45.80 7.02
N GLY A 112 -46.71 -45.09 5.90
CA GLY A 112 -47.69 -45.22 4.82
C GLY A 112 -48.84 -44.25 5.10
N TYR A 113 -48.73 -42.98 4.68
CA TYR A 113 -49.84 -42.00 4.73
C TYR A 113 -50.29 -41.68 3.31
N THR A 114 -51.51 -42.12 2.99
CA THR A 114 -52.25 -41.79 1.77
C THR A 114 -53.17 -40.59 2.00
N SER A 115 -53.22 -39.70 1.02
CA SER A 115 -54.24 -38.64 0.91
C SER A 115 -55.62 -39.25 0.67
N ALA A 116 -56.65 -38.66 1.28
CA ALA A 116 -58.03 -38.78 0.82
C ALA A 116 -58.76 -37.45 1.03
N THR A 117 -59.16 -36.88 -0.10
CA THR A 117 -60.19 -35.86 -0.29
C THR A 117 -61.55 -36.33 0.18
N PHE A 118 -62.34 -35.45 0.82
CA PHE A 118 -63.78 -35.59 0.88
C PHE A 118 -64.45 -34.20 0.93
N GLU A 119 -65.18 -33.88 -0.14
CA GLU A 119 -66.18 -32.80 -0.17
C GLU A 119 -67.42 -33.24 0.61
N THR A 120 -68.13 -32.33 1.28
CA THR A 120 -69.59 -32.38 1.35
C THR A 120 -70.20 -31.02 1.73
N HIS A 121 -71.13 -30.61 0.87
CA HIS A 121 -72.43 -29.95 1.11
C HIS A 121 -72.55 -28.61 1.85
N LEU A 122 -73.02 -27.64 1.04
CA LEU A 122 -73.83 -26.49 1.43
C LEU A 122 -75.07 -26.89 2.26
N SER A 123 -75.29 -26.19 3.36
CA SER A 123 -76.63 -25.79 3.80
C SER A 123 -76.54 -24.67 4.85
N SER A 124 -77.41 -23.68 4.67
CA SER A 124 -77.51 -22.42 5.40
C SER A 124 -78.04 -22.61 6.82
N ASN A 125 -77.49 -21.89 7.80
CA ASN A 125 -78.29 -21.03 8.69
C ASN A 125 -77.45 -20.16 9.64
N HIS A 126 -78.12 -19.08 10.04
CA HIS A 126 -77.72 -17.86 10.74
C HIS A 126 -76.86 -17.97 12.02
N PHE A 127 -75.90 -17.02 12.11
CA PHE A 127 -75.60 -16.12 13.23
C PHE A 127 -75.28 -16.73 14.61
N ALA A 128 -74.00 -16.74 14.97
CA ALA A 128 -73.53 -16.29 16.29
C ALA A 128 -72.03 -15.96 16.23
N GLN A 129 -71.70 -14.76 16.71
CA GLN A 129 -70.36 -14.27 16.91
C GLN A 129 -69.53 -15.25 17.75
N ASN A 130 -68.38 -15.66 17.24
CA ASN A 130 -67.19 -15.81 18.08
C ASN A 130 -65.96 -15.74 17.18
N GLY A 131 -65.29 -14.58 17.23
CA GLY A 131 -64.01 -14.35 16.58
C GLY A 131 -62.95 -15.25 17.22
N MET A 132 -62.75 -16.43 16.63
CA MET A 132 -61.59 -17.23 16.91
C MET A 132 -60.42 -16.61 16.14
N ILE A 133 -59.73 -15.68 16.79
CA ILE A 133 -58.44 -15.16 16.32
C ILE A 133 -57.51 -16.36 16.21
N ARG A 134 -57.36 -16.92 15.00
CA ARG A 134 -56.22 -17.76 14.66
C ARG A 134 -54.99 -16.87 14.79
N ARG A 135 -54.37 -16.87 15.97
CA ARG A 135 -53.01 -16.37 16.15
C ARG A 135 -52.15 -17.16 15.17
N ARG A 136 -51.76 -16.52 14.05
CA ARG A 136 -50.54 -16.93 13.38
C ARG A 136 -49.47 -16.78 14.45
N PHE A 137 -48.99 -17.88 14.99
CA PHE A 137 -47.70 -17.90 15.66
C PHE A 137 -46.68 -17.55 14.57
N SER A 138 -46.53 -16.25 14.31
CA SER A 138 -45.31 -15.73 13.73
C SER A 138 -44.24 -16.09 14.76
N SER A 139 -43.26 -16.89 14.34
CA SER A 139 -42.10 -17.26 15.14
C SER A 139 -41.19 -16.03 15.33
N GLU A 140 -41.75 -14.96 15.89
CA GLU A 140 -41.05 -13.71 16.13
C GLU A 140 -40.20 -13.90 17.38
N VAL A 141 -38.89 -13.96 17.15
CA VAL A 141 -37.85 -13.91 18.19
C VAL A 141 -38.17 -12.74 19.15
N PRO A 142 -38.17 -12.94 20.48
CA PRO A 142 -38.43 -11.88 21.45
C PRO A 142 -37.55 -10.64 21.23
N ALA A 143 -38.09 -9.45 21.48
CA ALA A 143 -37.41 -8.18 21.21
C ALA A 143 -36.03 -8.04 21.92
N SER A 144 -35.86 -8.63 23.10
CA SER A 144 -34.58 -8.68 23.82
C SER A 144 -33.54 -9.57 23.11
N GLU A 145 -33.98 -10.71 22.59
CA GLU A 145 -33.13 -11.64 21.85
C GLU A 145 -32.73 -11.08 20.48
N GLN A 146 -33.63 -10.37 19.80
CA GLN A 146 -33.32 -9.64 18.57
C GLN A 146 -32.15 -8.66 18.74
N MET A 147 -32.13 -7.90 19.84
CA MET A 147 -31.04 -6.94 20.12
C MET A 147 -29.72 -7.62 20.42
N ASN A 148 -29.75 -8.76 21.14
CA ASN A 148 -28.56 -9.56 21.39
C ASN A 148 -27.98 -10.16 20.11
N LEU A 149 -28.83 -10.67 19.22
CA LEU A 149 -28.40 -11.21 17.92
C LEU A 149 -27.84 -10.12 17.00
N ILE A 150 -28.48 -8.93 16.96
CA ILE A 150 -27.96 -7.77 16.22
C ILE A 150 -26.60 -7.36 16.78
N LYS A 151 -26.45 -7.30 18.10
CA LYS A 151 -25.18 -6.96 18.76
C LYS A 151 -24.11 -7.99 18.41
N GLN A 152 -24.41 -9.27 18.53
CA GLN A 152 -23.49 -10.38 18.24
C GLN A 152 -23.02 -10.37 16.78
N LEU A 153 -23.95 -10.27 15.81
CA LEU A 153 -23.59 -10.25 14.40
C LEU A 153 -22.81 -8.97 14.02
N ARG A 154 -23.14 -7.83 14.62
CA ARG A 154 -22.41 -6.57 14.42
C ARG A 154 -20.99 -6.65 14.99
N GLU A 155 -20.81 -7.24 16.17
CA GLU A 155 -19.48 -7.42 16.76
C GLU A 155 -18.57 -8.30 15.87
N ARG A 156 -19.16 -9.31 15.22
CA ARG A 156 -18.43 -10.19 14.28
C ARG A 156 -18.10 -9.52 12.94
N THR A 157 -19.05 -8.79 12.35
CA THR A 157 -18.95 -8.30 10.96
C THR A 157 -18.57 -6.83 10.84
N CYS A 158 -18.73 -6.05 11.91
CA CYS A 158 -18.62 -4.59 11.92
C CYS A 158 -19.54 -3.86 10.92
N ALA A 159 -20.50 -4.55 10.30
CA ALA A 159 -21.40 -3.96 9.31
C ALA A 159 -22.39 -2.93 9.93
N PRO A 160 -22.94 -2.00 9.12
CA PRO A 160 -23.93 -1.04 9.59
C PRO A 160 -25.15 -1.72 10.23
N ILE A 161 -25.63 -1.19 11.37
CA ILE A 161 -26.75 -1.77 12.16
C ILE A 161 -27.98 -2.06 11.28
N LYS A 162 -28.28 -1.15 10.34
CA LYS A 162 -29.41 -1.29 9.41
C LYS A 162 -29.28 -2.54 8.55
N ASP A 163 -28.09 -2.81 8.04
CA ASP A 163 -27.82 -3.93 7.14
C ASP A 163 -27.76 -5.24 7.93
N VAL A 164 -27.18 -5.23 9.13
CA VAL A 164 -27.19 -6.35 10.08
C VAL A 164 -28.63 -6.77 10.39
N LYS A 165 -29.49 -5.82 10.79
CA LYS A 165 -30.90 -6.10 11.09
C LYS A 165 -31.63 -6.61 9.86
N ALA A 166 -31.45 -5.99 8.70
CA ALA A 166 -32.11 -6.43 7.46
C ALA A 166 -31.71 -7.86 7.06
N SER A 167 -30.44 -8.21 7.23
CA SER A 167 -29.92 -9.54 6.88
C SER A 167 -30.43 -10.60 7.86
N LEU A 168 -30.46 -10.30 9.17
CA LEU A 168 -31.06 -11.17 10.18
C LEU A 168 -32.54 -11.42 9.91
N VAL A 169 -33.32 -10.39 9.60
CA VAL A 169 -34.75 -10.54 9.26
C VAL A 169 -34.94 -11.41 8.01
N SER A 170 -34.09 -11.22 6.98
CA SER A 170 -34.17 -11.99 5.73
C SER A 170 -33.76 -13.45 5.89
N CYS A 171 -32.89 -13.75 6.87
CA CYS A 171 -32.38 -15.09 7.16
C CYS A 171 -33.07 -15.75 8.36
N ASN A 172 -34.29 -15.32 8.71
CA ASN A 172 -35.06 -15.88 9.83
C ASN A 172 -34.30 -15.88 11.18
N TRP A 173 -33.50 -14.83 11.42
CA TRP A 173 -32.66 -14.65 12.60
C TRP A 173 -31.52 -15.66 12.76
N ASP A 174 -31.15 -16.38 11.70
CA ASP A 174 -29.97 -17.22 11.65
C ASP A 174 -28.69 -16.38 11.47
N ILE A 175 -27.73 -16.51 12.39
CA ILE A 175 -26.48 -15.73 12.40
C ILE A 175 -25.56 -16.10 11.23
N GLU A 176 -25.45 -17.38 10.91
CA GLU A 176 -24.50 -17.88 9.91
C GLU A 176 -25.00 -17.56 8.49
N ASP A 177 -26.29 -17.71 8.25
CA ASP A 177 -26.88 -17.34 6.97
C ASP A 177 -26.95 -15.80 6.80
N ALA A 178 -27.24 -15.05 7.87
CA ALA A 178 -27.16 -13.60 7.84
C ALA A 178 -25.73 -13.09 7.56
N GLN A 179 -24.70 -13.77 8.07
CA GLN A 179 -23.31 -13.44 7.76
C GLN A 179 -22.99 -13.67 6.27
N LYS A 180 -23.49 -14.75 5.66
CA LYS A 180 -23.36 -14.99 4.21
C LYS A 180 -24.11 -13.94 3.39
N ASP A 181 -25.32 -13.55 3.80
CA ASP A 181 -26.08 -12.48 3.13
C ASP A 181 -25.34 -11.14 3.20
N LEU A 182 -24.82 -10.77 4.37
CA LEU A 182 -24.02 -9.56 4.55
C LEU A 182 -22.79 -9.55 3.65
N ARG A 183 -22.09 -10.68 3.49
CA ARG A 183 -20.96 -10.76 2.56
C ARG A 183 -21.38 -10.49 1.11
N LYS A 184 -22.47 -11.11 0.65
CA LYS A 184 -22.99 -10.90 -0.72
C LYS A 184 -23.40 -9.44 -0.95
N ARG A 185 -24.12 -8.84 -0.01
CA ARG A 185 -24.56 -7.44 -0.08
C ARG A 185 -23.38 -6.48 0.04
N GLY A 186 -22.39 -6.84 0.85
CA GLY A 186 -21.13 -6.15 1.05
C GLY A 186 -20.38 -5.94 -0.25
N VAL A 187 -20.19 -7.00 -1.04
CA VAL A 187 -19.53 -6.94 -2.36
C VAL A 187 -20.21 -5.94 -3.29
N ILE A 188 -21.55 -5.95 -3.35
CA ILE A 188 -22.32 -5.00 -4.17
C ILE A 188 -22.13 -3.57 -3.67
N SER A 189 -22.16 -3.38 -2.34
CA SER A 189 -21.98 -2.06 -1.74
C SER A 189 -20.58 -1.49 -1.96
N ALA A 190 -19.55 -2.34 -1.90
CA ALA A 190 -18.16 -1.97 -2.19
C ALA A 190 -18.00 -1.62 -3.67
N ALA A 191 -18.58 -2.42 -4.57
CA ALA A 191 -18.55 -2.15 -6.01
C ALA A 191 -19.16 -0.78 -6.36
N LYS A 192 -20.25 -0.38 -5.69
CA LYS A 192 -20.88 0.94 -5.86
C LYS A 192 -20.03 2.11 -5.33
N LYS A 193 -19.15 1.85 -4.37
CA LYS A 193 -18.27 2.86 -3.76
C LYS A 193 -16.89 2.91 -4.42
N SER A 194 -16.56 1.92 -5.26
CA SER A 194 -15.24 1.78 -5.91
C SER A 194 -14.82 2.98 -6.77
N SER A 195 -15.78 3.77 -7.27
CA SER A 195 -15.53 4.97 -8.06
C SER A 195 -15.18 6.21 -7.23
N ARG A 196 -15.30 6.16 -5.91
CA ARG A 196 -14.99 7.30 -5.03
C ARG A 196 -13.49 7.47 -4.88
N THR A 197 -13.03 8.71 -4.70
CA THR A 197 -11.61 9.00 -4.53
C THR A 197 -11.08 8.48 -3.20
N ALA A 198 -10.14 7.53 -3.26
CA ALA A 198 -9.42 7.01 -2.10
C ALA A 198 -7.99 7.59 -2.09
N ALA A 199 -7.83 8.77 -1.46
CA ALA A 199 -6.55 9.48 -1.38
C ALA A 199 -5.84 9.31 -0.02
N GLU A 200 -6.52 8.75 0.98
CA GLU A 200 -5.95 8.44 2.29
C GLU A 200 -5.56 6.95 2.36
N GLY A 201 -5.01 6.49 3.48
CA GLY A 201 -4.59 5.09 3.66
C GLY A 201 -3.26 4.90 4.39
N LEU A 202 -2.61 3.76 4.12
CA LEU A 202 -1.34 3.37 4.73
C LEU A 202 -0.38 2.73 3.73
N LEU A 203 0.91 2.91 3.99
CA LEU A 203 2.00 2.12 3.44
C LEU A 203 2.33 1.00 4.43
N ALA A 204 2.48 -0.22 3.91
CA ALA A 204 2.95 -1.37 4.66
C ALA A 204 4.29 -1.85 4.11
N ILE A 205 5.25 -2.11 5.00
CA ILE A 205 6.56 -2.65 4.64
C ILE A 205 6.72 -4.05 5.23
N ALA A 206 7.22 -4.96 4.39
CA ALA A 206 7.78 -6.23 4.82
C ALA A 206 9.21 -6.35 4.24
N GLN A 207 10.15 -6.84 5.04
CA GLN A 207 11.55 -6.94 4.62
C GLN A 207 12.21 -8.22 5.12
N ASP A 208 13.08 -8.78 4.27
CA ASP A 208 14.07 -9.80 4.57
C ASP A 208 15.46 -9.12 4.65
N GLU A 209 16.54 -9.89 4.76
CA GLU A 209 17.90 -9.34 4.80
C GLU A 209 18.33 -8.66 3.49
N LYS A 210 17.83 -9.15 2.35
CA LYS A 210 18.24 -8.72 1.00
C LYS A 210 17.16 -8.00 0.21
N ARG A 211 15.92 -8.00 0.68
CA ARG A 211 14.76 -7.51 -0.06
C ARG A 211 13.81 -6.78 0.87
N ALA A 212 13.20 -5.70 0.40
CA ALA A 212 12.10 -5.05 1.08
C ALA A 212 10.99 -4.75 0.08
N VAL A 213 9.75 -4.92 0.53
CA VAL A 213 8.55 -4.61 -0.23
C VAL A 213 7.77 -3.55 0.51
N VAL A 214 7.31 -2.55 -0.23
CA VAL A 214 6.36 -1.54 0.25
C VAL A 214 5.09 -1.61 -0.59
N VAL A 215 3.93 -1.63 0.08
CA VAL A 215 2.60 -1.67 -0.54
C VAL A 215 1.78 -0.47 -0.08
N GLU A 216 1.11 0.21 -1.00
CA GLU A 216 0.15 1.27 -0.72
C GLU A 216 -1.29 0.74 -0.79
N LEU A 217 -1.96 0.75 0.36
CA LEU A 217 -3.39 0.46 0.49
C LEU A 217 -4.12 1.76 0.82
N ASN A 218 -5.02 2.20 -0.07
CA ASN A 218 -5.75 3.45 0.07
C ASN A 218 -7.19 3.25 0.59
N CYS A 219 -7.70 4.28 1.26
CA CYS A 219 -9.10 4.43 1.68
C CYS A 219 -9.57 5.89 1.50
N GLU A 220 -10.85 6.16 1.76
CA GLU A 220 -11.41 7.52 1.64
C GLU A 220 -10.96 8.40 2.83
N THR A 221 -11.01 7.88 4.06
CA THR A 221 -10.73 8.66 5.27
C THR A 221 -9.58 8.11 6.10
N ASP A 222 -8.95 8.95 6.93
CA ASP A 222 -7.89 8.55 7.86
C ASP A 222 -8.42 7.72 9.05
N PHE A 223 -9.73 7.79 9.33
CA PHE A 223 -10.37 6.95 10.34
C PHE A 223 -10.33 5.47 9.95
N VAL A 224 -10.57 5.16 8.68
CA VAL A 224 -10.45 3.78 8.16
C VAL A 224 -9.00 3.31 8.16
N ALA A 225 -8.04 4.19 7.84
CA ALA A 225 -6.62 3.85 7.90
C ALA A 225 -6.18 3.42 9.32
N ARG A 226 -6.83 3.92 10.38
CA ARG A 226 -6.53 3.56 11.77
C ARG A 226 -7.22 2.26 12.24
N ASN A 227 -8.07 1.65 11.42
CA ASN A 227 -8.78 0.43 11.77
C ASN A 227 -7.85 -0.79 11.85
N ASP A 228 -8.11 -1.68 12.81
CA ASP A 228 -7.36 -2.92 13.07
C ASP A 228 -7.33 -3.86 11.86
N VAL A 229 -8.50 -4.10 11.26
CA VAL A 229 -8.65 -4.98 10.08
C VAL A 229 -7.94 -4.39 8.86
N PHE A 230 -8.03 -3.07 8.66
CA PHE A 230 -7.36 -2.38 7.56
C PHE A 230 -5.83 -2.48 7.67
N GLN A 231 -5.29 -2.20 8.86
CA GLN A 231 -3.86 -2.31 9.15
C GLN A 231 -3.34 -3.74 8.99
N TYR A 232 -4.13 -4.72 9.44
CA TYR A 232 -3.81 -6.14 9.28
C TYR A 232 -3.75 -6.52 7.80
N LEU A 233 -4.76 -6.14 7.00
CA LEU A 233 -4.76 -6.42 5.56
C LEU A 233 -3.53 -5.83 4.88
N ALA A 234 -3.22 -4.55 5.14
CA ALA A 234 -2.03 -3.89 4.55
C ALA A 234 -0.73 -4.65 4.89
N SER A 235 -0.55 -5.04 6.15
CA SER A 235 0.61 -5.80 6.62
C SER A 235 0.71 -7.18 5.95
N SER A 236 -0.42 -7.88 5.82
CA SER A 236 -0.48 -9.21 5.21
C SER A 236 -0.20 -9.14 3.70
N LEU A 237 -0.66 -8.09 3.01
CA LEU A 237 -0.33 -7.85 1.61
C LEU A 237 1.17 -7.64 1.40
N ALA A 238 1.82 -6.86 2.26
CA ALA A 238 3.28 -6.65 2.17
C ALA A 238 4.06 -7.95 2.39
N LYS A 239 3.68 -8.75 3.40
CA LYS A 239 4.32 -10.06 3.69
C LYS A 239 4.13 -11.07 2.54
N MET A 240 2.92 -11.12 1.98
CA MET A 240 2.61 -11.98 0.83
C MET A 240 3.45 -11.55 -0.38
N ALA A 241 3.53 -10.25 -0.66
CA ALA A 241 4.31 -9.71 -1.76
C ALA A 241 5.82 -9.95 -1.60
N LEU A 242 6.34 -9.96 -0.37
CA LEU A 242 7.73 -10.36 -0.07
C LEU A 242 7.97 -11.86 -0.31
N SER A 243 6.97 -12.68 -0.06
CA SER A 243 6.99 -14.14 -0.28
C SER A 243 6.83 -14.52 -1.76
N ALA A 244 6.41 -13.58 -2.61
CA ALA A 244 6.32 -13.79 -4.05
C ALA A 244 7.72 -14.00 -4.68
N GLN A 245 7.74 -14.60 -5.87
CA GLN A 245 8.99 -14.86 -6.59
C GLN A 245 9.79 -13.58 -6.83
N ASP A 246 11.11 -13.68 -6.67
CA ASP A 246 12.03 -12.58 -6.93
C ASP A 246 12.04 -12.26 -8.44
N PRO A 247 11.67 -11.05 -8.85
CA PRO A 247 11.71 -10.63 -10.25
C PRO A 247 13.14 -10.47 -10.78
N GLY A 248 14.18 -10.63 -9.94
CA GLY A 248 15.58 -10.53 -10.35
C GLY A 248 16.03 -9.11 -10.70
N LYS A 249 15.24 -8.10 -10.31
CA LYS A 249 15.49 -6.68 -10.57
C LYS A 249 15.80 -5.96 -9.27
N LEU A 250 16.73 -4.99 -9.32
CA LEU A 250 17.05 -4.12 -8.18
C LEU A 250 15.82 -3.35 -7.67
N VAL A 251 15.02 -2.81 -8.60
CA VAL A 251 13.74 -2.17 -8.29
C VAL A 251 12.68 -2.78 -9.20
N PHE A 252 11.59 -3.23 -8.58
CA PHE A 252 10.43 -3.77 -9.27
C PHE A 252 9.15 -3.05 -8.82
N PRO A 253 8.67 -2.06 -9.58
CA PRO A 253 7.34 -1.50 -9.37
C PRO A 253 6.29 -2.52 -9.81
N PHE A 254 5.23 -2.68 -9.04
CA PHE A 254 4.10 -3.52 -9.41
C PHE A 254 2.77 -2.80 -9.23
N ALA A 255 1.88 -3.04 -10.19
CA ALA A 255 0.50 -2.59 -10.16
C ALA A 255 -0.36 -3.58 -9.36
N PRO A 256 -1.59 -3.21 -8.97
CA PRO A 256 -2.51 -4.07 -8.21
C PRO A 256 -2.74 -5.43 -8.87
N ALA A 257 -2.86 -5.45 -10.21
CA ALA A 257 -3.03 -6.65 -11.02
C ALA A 257 -1.96 -7.73 -10.78
N TYR A 258 -0.78 -7.38 -10.27
CA TYR A 258 0.26 -8.34 -9.91
C TYR A 258 -0.15 -9.23 -8.73
N LEU A 259 -0.88 -8.67 -7.75
CA LEU A 259 -1.26 -9.35 -6.51
C LEU A 259 -2.72 -9.79 -6.48
N GLU A 260 -3.61 -9.12 -7.23
CA GLU A 260 -5.08 -9.28 -7.15
C GLU A 260 -5.58 -10.74 -7.16
N ASN A 261 -4.97 -11.58 -8.00
CA ASN A 261 -5.37 -12.98 -8.20
C ASN A 261 -4.62 -13.98 -7.31
N MET A 262 -3.64 -13.53 -6.53
CA MET A 262 -2.92 -14.41 -5.61
C MET A 262 -3.80 -14.77 -4.42
N SER A 263 -3.68 -16.01 -3.93
CA SER A 263 -4.34 -16.41 -2.69
C SER A 263 -3.58 -15.85 -1.49
N ILE A 264 -4.34 -15.31 -0.55
CA ILE A 264 -3.86 -14.80 0.72
C ILE A 264 -4.61 -15.54 1.83
N ASN A 265 -3.86 -16.07 2.78
CA ASN A 265 -4.41 -16.66 3.98
C ASN A 265 -4.40 -15.61 5.10
N LEU A 266 -5.59 -15.28 5.59
CA LEU A 266 -5.78 -14.26 6.61
C LEU A 266 -6.16 -14.94 7.92
N ASP A 267 -5.47 -14.57 8.99
CA ASP A 267 -5.68 -15.04 10.35
C ASP A 267 -5.93 -13.85 11.28
N HIS A 268 -7.17 -13.33 11.21
CA HIS A 268 -7.64 -12.25 12.05
C HIS A 268 -9.05 -12.58 12.58
N PRO A 269 -9.43 -12.19 13.82
CA PRO A 269 -10.72 -12.53 14.40
C PRO A 269 -11.96 -12.14 13.56
N LYS A 270 -11.83 -11.08 12.76
CA LYS A 270 -12.88 -10.55 11.87
C LYS A 270 -12.68 -10.89 10.39
N LEU A 271 -11.50 -11.39 10.02
CA LEU A 271 -11.11 -11.63 8.63
C LEU A 271 -10.29 -12.92 8.61
N SER A 272 -10.94 -14.02 8.25
CA SER A 272 -10.36 -15.35 8.34
C SER A 272 -10.63 -16.19 7.10
N GLY A 273 -9.65 -17.01 6.75
CA GLY A 273 -9.72 -17.97 5.66
C GLY A 273 -8.86 -17.60 4.45
N GLU A 274 -8.74 -18.55 3.55
CA GLU A 274 -8.06 -18.37 2.27
C GLU A 274 -9.00 -17.69 1.27
N THR A 275 -8.52 -16.62 0.66
CA THR A 275 -9.25 -15.88 -0.36
C THR A 275 -8.27 -15.23 -1.33
N THR A 276 -8.75 -14.69 -2.44
CA THR A 276 -7.89 -13.87 -3.33
C THR A 276 -7.68 -12.48 -2.73
N VAL A 277 -6.57 -11.82 -3.04
CA VAL A 277 -6.31 -10.42 -2.63
C VAL A 277 -7.46 -9.49 -3.01
N GLN A 278 -7.99 -9.60 -4.23
CA GLN A 278 -9.11 -8.76 -4.67
C GLN A 278 -10.35 -8.92 -3.78
N ASN A 279 -10.68 -10.17 -3.43
CA ASN A 279 -11.80 -10.46 -2.54
C ASN A 279 -11.53 -9.98 -1.11
N ALA A 280 -10.31 -10.13 -0.59
CA ALA A 280 -9.94 -9.61 0.73
C ALA A 280 -10.10 -8.08 0.82
N VAL A 281 -9.62 -7.36 -0.19
CA VAL A 281 -9.79 -5.90 -0.30
C VAL A 281 -11.27 -5.53 -0.36
N THR A 282 -12.06 -6.27 -1.15
CA THR A 282 -13.50 -6.05 -1.28
C THR A 282 -14.27 -6.35 0.01
N GLU A 283 -13.89 -7.39 0.75
CA GLU A 283 -14.48 -7.74 2.04
C GLU A 283 -14.18 -6.67 3.10
N VAL A 284 -12.94 -6.17 3.15
CA VAL A 284 -12.59 -5.04 4.03
C VAL A 284 -13.35 -3.78 3.64
N ALA A 285 -13.46 -3.45 2.35
CA ALA A 285 -14.27 -2.33 1.86
C ALA A 285 -15.75 -2.43 2.30
N ALA A 286 -16.30 -3.64 2.25
CA ALA A 286 -17.66 -3.90 2.71
C ALA A 286 -17.83 -3.72 4.24
N MET A 287 -16.84 -4.16 5.02
CA MET A 287 -16.84 -4.03 6.48
C MET A 287 -16.72 -2.57 6.94
N VAL A 288 -15.80 -1.81 6.33
CA VAL A 288 -15.55 -0.40 6.71
C VAL A 288 -16.56 0.56 6.09
N GLY A 289 -17.19 0.17 4.98
CA GLY A 289 -18.19 0.97 4.31
C GLY A 289 -17.64 2.15 3.50
N GLU A 290 -16.35 2.15 3.19
CA GLU A 290 -15.66 3.11 2.32
C GLU A 290 -15.00 2.39 1.15
N ASN A 291 -14.63 3.14 0.11
CA ASN A 291 -13.76 2.62 -0.93
C ASN A 291 -12.40 2.25 -0.33
N VAL A 292 -11.95 1.02 -0.61
CA VAL A 292 -10.60 0.56 -0.27
C VAL A 292 -9.96 0.02 -1.54
N LYS A 293 -8.73 0.45 -1.81
CA LYS A 293 -8.04 0.12 -3.05
C LYS A 293 -6.57 -0.20 -2.80
N LEU A 294 -6.14 -1.37 -3.24
CA LEU A 294 -4.72 -1.65 -3.45
C LEU A 294 -4.26 -0.81 -4.64
N ARG A 295 -3.28 0.08 -4.46
CA ARG A 295 -2.92 1.06 -5.51
C ARG A 295 -1.65 0.72 -6.25
N ARG A 296 -0.56 0.47 -5.52
CA ARG A 296 0.76 0.18 -6.08
C ARG A 296 1.65 -0.41 -5.01
N GLY A 297 2.73 -1.04 -5.42
CA GLY A 297 3.82 -1.38 -4.53
C GLY A 297 5.15 -1.40 -5.27
N PHE A 298 6.21 -1.48 -4.48
CA PHE A 298 7.57 -1.58 -5.00
C PHE A 298 8.32 -2.62 -4.20
N MET A 299 9.12 -3.41 -4.89
CA MET A 299 10.12 -4.29 -4.30
C MET A 299 11.50 -3.72 -4.59
N LEU A 300 12.34 -3.67 -3.56
CA LEU A 300 13.72 -3.22 -3.61
C LEU A 300 14.61 -4.38 -3.14
N SER A 301 15.58 -4.75 -3.97
CA SER A 301 16.49 -5.86 -3.73
C SER A 301 17.94 -5.40 -3.80
N THR A 302 18.82 -6.11 -3.07
CA THR A 302 20.27 -5.95 -3.15
C THR A 302 20.86 -6.99 -4.11
N THR A 303 21.76 -6.59 -5.00
CA THR A 303 22.44 -7.49 -5.95
C THR A 303 23.69 -8.15 -5.38
N GLY A 304 24.39 -7.46 -4.46
CA GLY A 304 25.67 -7.91 -3.91
C GLY A 304 25.66 -8.10 -2.40
N HIS A 305 26.84 -7.91 -1.81
CA HIS A 305 27.01 -7.87 -0.36
C HIS A 305 26.55 -6.51 0.16
N GLY A 306 25.34 -6.46 0.71
CA GLY A 306 24.72 -5.21 1.08
C GLY A 306 23.45 -5.40 1.91
N VAL A 307 22.81 -4.30 2.24
CA VAL A 307 21.64 -4.27 3.12
C VAL A 307 20.54 -3.42 2.50
N VAL A 308 19.31 -3.83 2.74
CA VAL A 308 18.13 -2.98 2.49
C VAL A 308 17.77 -2.31 3.81
N SER A 309 17.71 -0.98 3.81
CA SER A 309 17.28 -0.18 4.95
C SER A 309 15.98 0.54 4.62
N SER A 310 15.10 0.65 5.62
CA SER A 310 13.82 1.30 5.48
C SER A 310 13.55 2.25 6.65
N TYR A 311 12.78 3.29 6.38
CA TYR A 311 12.26 4.22 7.38
C TYR A 311 10.79 4.52 7.07
N LEU A 312 9.95 4.42 8.10
CA LEU A 312 8.54 4.78 8.04
C LEU A 312 8.30 6.02 8.89
N HIS A 313 7.48 6.94 8.39
CA HIS A 313 7.04 8.12 9.12
C HIS A 313 5.53 8.07 9.38
N THR A 314 5.13 8.64 10.53
CA THR A 314 3.74 8.59 11.04
C THR A 314 3.26 7.14 11.20
N CYS A 315 3.96 6.36 12.02
CA CYS A 315 3.72 4.93 12.18
C CYS A 315 2.65 4.65 13.23
N PRO A 316 1.44 4.17 12.86
CA PRO A 316 0.46 3.73 13.85
C PRO A 316 0.88 2.42 14.53
N GLN A 317 1.62 1.57 13.81
CA GLN A 317 2.15 0.28 14.26
C GLN A 317 3.49 -0.01 13.55
N PRO A 318 4.34 -0.90 14.09
CA PRO A 318 5.55 -1.34 13.41
C PRO A 318 5.24 -1.90 12.02
N GLY A 319 6.00 -1.48 11.01
CA GLY A 319 5.81 -1.91 9.61
C GLY A 319 4.71 -1.15 8.86
N LEU A 320 4.01 -0.21 9.49
CA LEU A 320 3.01 0.65 8.86
C LEU A 320 3.40 2.13 8.98
N GLY A 321 3.08 2.94 7.97
CA GLY A 321 3.28 4.39 8.01
C GLY A 321 2.58 5.13 6.88
N ARG A 322 2.67 6.46 6.87
CA ARG A 322 2.12 7.29 5.77
C ARG A 322 3.15 7.70 4.74
N ILE A 323 4.43 7.69 5.12
CA ILE A 323 5.54 7.97 4.22
C ILE A 323 6.59 6.90 4.47
N ALA A 324 7.14 6.35 3.39
CA ALA A 324 8.18 5.33 3.41
C ALA A 324 9.40 5.80 2.62
N GLY A 325 10.58 5.57 3.18
CA GLY A 325 11.87 5.69 2.49
C GLY A 325 12.57 4.34 2.54
N LEU A 326 12.99 3.82 1.40
CA LEU A 326 13.76 2.59 1.28
C LEU A 326 15.05 2.88 0.53
N ILE A 327 16.14 2.22 0.90
CA ILE A 327 17.44 2.35 0.25
C ILE A 327 18.22 1.04 0.32
N THR A 328 18.95 0.71 -0.75
CA THR A 328 19.96 -0.35 -0.73
C THR A 328 21.35 0.25 -0.64
N LEU A 329 22.16 -0.27 0.28
CA LEU A 329 23.60 0.01 0.35
C LEU A 329 24.38 -1.26 0.06
N GLU A 330 25.35 -1.16 -0.84
CA GLU A 330 26.18 -2.28 -1.29
C GLU A 330 27.65 -1.96 -1.07
N ALA A 331 28.37 -2.91 -0.48
CA ALA A 331 29.82 -2.88 -0.35
C ALA A 331 30.45 -3.75 -1.45
N GLU A 332 31.58 -3.29 -2.00
CA GLU A 332 32.35 -4.07 -2.99
C GLU A 332 32.92 -5.36 -2.35
N ASP A 333 33.41 -5.28 -1.11
CA ASP A 333 33.98 -6.43 -0.40
C ASP A 333 32.94 -7.17 0.46
N SER A 334 32.99 -8.51 0.41
CA SER A 334 32.10 -9.39 1.20
C SER A 334 32.45 -9.49 2.69
N SER A 335 33.56 -8.89 3.13
CA SER A 335 34.00 -8.84 4.54
C SER A 335 33.48 -7.60 5.28
N ALA A 336 32.82 -6.68 4.56
CA ALA A 336 32.28 -5.44 5.11
C ALA A 336 31.29 -5.69 6.27
N SER A 337 31.32 -4.84 7.30
CA SER A 337 30.33 -4.92 8.39
C SER A 337 28.95 -4.49 7.93
N LEU A 338 28.00 -5.43 7.83
CA LEU A 338 26.61 -5.16 7.48
C LEU A 338 25.90 -4.27 8.52
N ASP A 339 26.34 -4.28 9.78
CA ASP A 339 25.72 -3.48 10.84
C ASP A 339 26.03 -1.99 10.67
N ALA A 340 27.25 -1.64 10.24
CA ALA A 340 27.61 -0.26 9.91
C ALA A 340 26.77 0.24 8.72
N LEU A 341 26.60 -0.60 7.69
CA LEU A 341 25.72 -0.30 6.55
C LEU A 341 24.27 -0.09 6.99
N LYS A 342 23.71 -0.97 7.85
CA LYS A 342 22.32 -0.83 8.35
C LYS A 342 22.11 0.47 9.12
N ARG A 343 23.08 0.85 9.97
CA ARG A 343 23.02 2.08 10.78
C ARG A 343 22.97 3.33 9.90
N VAL A 344 23.90 3.45 8.96
CA VAL A 344 23.93 4.60 8.04
C VAL A 344 22.76 4.55 7.06
N GLY A 345 22.44 3.39 6.52
CA GLY A 345 21.31 3.18 5.60
C GLY A 345 19.96 3.58 6.21
N SER A 346 19.70 3.23 7.47
CA SER A 346 18.48 3.64 8.18
C SER A 346 18.38 5.17 8.31
N SER A 347 19.53 5.83 8.54
CA SER A 347 19.57 7.27 8.68
C SER A 347 19.41 7.99 7.34
N ILE A 348 19.94 7.42 6.24
CA ILE A 348 19.69 7.90 4.88
C ILE A 348 18.24 7.66 4.47
N ALA A 349 17.62 6.54 4.85
CA ALA A 349 16.20 6.28 4.59
C ALA A 349 15.30 7.35 5.24
N MET A 350 15.62 7.79 6.46
CA MET A 350 14.96 8.93 7.11
C MET A 350 15.19 10.24 6.34
N HIS A 351 16.41 10.47 5.86
CA HIS A 351 16.72 11.63 5.03
C HIS A 351 15.91 11.64 3.72
N ILE A 352 15.78 10.50 3.03
CA ILE A 352 14.96 10.37 1.81
C ILE A 352 13.51 10.77 2.06
N VAL A 353 12.93 10.32 3.18
CA VAL A 353 11.55 10.70 3.56
C VAL A 353 11.40 12.21 3.69
N ALA A 354 12.36 12.87 4.34
CA ALA A 354 12.34 14.29 4.64
C ALA A 354 12.70 15.19 3.43
N ALA A 355 13.79 14.88 2.73
CA ALA A 355 14.39 15.72 1.69
C ALA A 355 13.80 15.50 0.29
N LYS A 356 13.03 14.43 0.08
CA LYS A 356 12.33 14.10 -1.18
C LYS A 356 13.23 14.16 -2.44
N PRO A 357 14.42 13.53 -2.46
CA PRO A 357 15.25 13.49 -3.66
C PRO A 357 14.51 12.85 -4.84
N LEU A 358 14.76 13.38 -6.04
CA LEU A 358 14.22 12.86 -7.29
C LEU A 358 15.21 11.96 -8.04
N PHE A 359 16.51 12.22 -7.86
CA PHE A 359 17.59 11.52 -8.56
C PHE A 359 18.65 11.06 -7.58
N LEU A 360 19.33 9.94 -7.89
CA LEU A 360 20.45 9.47 -7.07
C LEU A 360 21.70 10.33 -7.29
N SER A 361 22.05 10.56 -8.55
CA SER A 361 23.25 11.30 -8.96
C SER A 361 22.93 12.30 -10.08
N LYS A 362 23.84 13.24 -10.33
CA LYS A 362 23.65 14.31 -11.34
C LYS A 362 23.49 13.75 -12.75
N GLU A 363 24.12 12.63 -13.04
CA GLU A 363 24.11 11.98 -14.36
C GLU A 363 22.74 11.39 -14.71
N LEU A 364 21.87 11.16 -13.71
CA LEU A 364 20.51 10.67 -13.92
C LEU A 364 19.52 11.79 -14.23
N VAL A 365 19.92 13.06 -14.09
CA VAL A 365 19.06 14.20 -14.44
C VAL A 365 19.07 14.37 -15.95
N SER A 366 17.89 14.35 -16.57
CA SER A 366 17.78 14.45 -18.04
C SER A 366 18.32 15.79 -18.54
N ALA A 367 19.07 15.77 -19.65
CA ALA A 367 19.62 16.97 -20.27
C ALA A 367 18.52 17.98 -20.66
N ALA A 368 17.36 17.49 -21.10
CA ALA A 368 16.21 18.34 -21.42
C ALA A 368 15.67 19.08 -20.19
N ALA A 369 15.51 18.41 -19.05
CA ALA A 369 15.07 19.05 -17.82
C ALA A 369 16.10 20.08 -17.32
N LEU A 370 17.39 19.77 -17.44
CA LEU A 370 18.46 20.70 -17.06
C LEU A 370 18.50 21.95 -17.94
N GLU A 371 18.37 21.81 -19.26
CA GLU A 371 18.37 22.98 -20.14
C GLU A 371 17.12 23.83 -19.96
N ASN A 372 15.95 23.19 -19.80
CA ASN A 372 14.71 23.91 -19.47
C ASN A 372 14.86 24.70 -18.17
N GLU A 373 15.40 24.09 -17.11
CA GLU A 373 15.64 24.79 -15.84
C GLU A 373 16.64 25.93 -16.02
N ARG A 374 17.72 25.70 -16.78
CA ARG A 374 18.73 26.73 -17.10
C ARG A 374 18.12 27.92 -17.83
N ASP A 375 17.24 27.69 -18.80
CA ASP A 375 16.58 28.73 -19.59
C ASP A 375 15.61 29.54 -18.72
N VAL A 376 14.85 28.87 -17.84
CA VAL A 376 13.98 29.54 -16.86
C VAL A 376 14.82 30.43 -15.94
N LEU A 377 15.92 29.91 -15.41
CA LEU A 377 16.81 30.67 -14.52
C LEU A 377 17.52 31.82 -15.24
N ARG A 378 17.89 31.64 -16.51
CA ARG A 378 18.49 32.68 -17.36
C ARG A 378 17.50 33.82 -17.58
N THR A 379 16.27 33.49 -18.00
CA THR A 379 15.19 34.48 -18.21
C THR A 379 14.90 35.28 -16.94
N GLN A 380 14.87 34.62 -15.77
CA GLN A 380 14.69 35.28 -14.48
C GLN A 380 15.88 36.17 -14.07
N ALA A 381 17.09 35.85 -14.53
CA ALA A 381 18.29 36.62 -14.20
C ALA A 381 18.45 37.83 -15.15
N GLU A 382 18.04 37.71 -16.41
CA GLU A 382 18.03 38.80 -17.39
C GLU A 382 17.12 39.95 -16.96
N SER A 383 15.97 39.66 -16.33
CA SER A 383 15.09 40.68 -15.79
C SER A 383 15.70 41.52 -14.65
N SER A 384 16.89 41.14 -14.14
CA SER A 384 17.59 41.88 -13.08
C SER A 384 18.51 42.99 -13.59
N GLY A 385 18.65 43.18 -14.91
CA GLY A 385 19.43 44.26 -15.52
C GLY A 385 20.95 44.18 -15.28
N LYS A 386 21.45 43.02 -14.88
CA LYS A 386 22.87 42.77 -14.61
C LYS A 386 23.64 42.44 -15.90
N PRO A 387 24.98 42.64 -15.94
CA PRO A 387 25.79 42.26 -17.10
C PRO A 387 25.79 40.73 -17.32
N GLN A 388 25.96 40.31 -18.58
CA GLN A 388 25.84 38.90 -19.00
C GLN A 388 26.71 37.94 -18.17
N MET A 389 27.96 38.30 -17.89
CA MET A 389 28.85 37.47 -17.05
C MET A 389 28.33 37.29 -15.61
N ALA A 390 27.62 38.27 -15.06
CA ALA A 390 27.01 38.15 -13.73
C ALA A 390 25.74 37.29 -13.78
N ILE A 391 24.97 37.38 -14.88
CA ILE A 391 23.80 36.53 -15.13
C ILE A 391 24.22 35.06 -15.21
N GLU A 392 25.26 34.75 -15.98
CA GLU A 392 25.77 33.36 -16.12
C GLU A 392 26.20 32.77 -14.78
N LYS A 393 26.95 33.52 -13.97
CA LYS A 393 27.34 33.10 -12.61
C LYS A 393 26.14 32.90 -11.68
N MET A 394 25.10 33.73 -11.81
CA MET A 394 23.86 33.57 -11.05
C MET A 394 23.11 32.29 -11.45
N VAL A 395 23.01 32.01 -12.74
CA VAL A 395 22.38 30.80 -13.25
C VAL A 395 23.14 29.56 -12.77
N GLU A 396 24.47 29.56 -12.86
CA GLU A 396 25.30 28.45 -12.38
C GLU A 396 25.12 28.22 -10.86
N GLY A 397 25.10 29.28 -10.06
CA GLY A 397 24.84 29.18 -8.62
C GLY A 397 23.45 28.62 -8.29
N ARG A 398 22.42 29.03 -9.04
CA ARG A 398 21.05 28.50 -8.86
C ARG A 398 20.92 27.05 -9.34
N LEU A 399 21.59 26.67 -10.42
CA LEU A 399 21.66 25.28 -10.87
C LEU A 399 22.36 24.38 -9.84
N ARG A 400 23.41 24.88 -9.18
CA ARG A 400 24.05 24.16 -8.07
C ARG A 400 23.05 23.88 -6.95
N LYS A 401 22.27 24.90 -6.55
CA LYS A 401 21.21 24.73 -5.56
C LYS A 401 20.13 23.75 -6.03
N TYR A 402 19.73 23.80 -7.30
CA TYR A 402 18.79 22.83 -7.88
C TYR A 402 19.30 21.40 -7.68
N PHE A 403 20.58 21.13 -7.96
CA PHE A 403 21.16 19.81 -7.69
C PHE A 403 21.15 19.44 -6.20
N GLU A 404 21.47 20.39 -5.31
CA GLU A 404 21.39 20.19 -3.85
C GLU A 404 19.95 19.91 -3.38
N ASP A 405 18.93 20.34 -4.13
CA ASP A 405 17.53 20.11 -3.80
C ASP A 405 17.02 18.77 -4.36
N VAL A 406 17.42 18.36 -5.58
CA VAL A 406 16.83 17.20 -6.29
C VAL A 406 17.69 15.94 -6.31
N VAL A 407 19.02 16.03 -6.07
CA VAL A 407 19.95 14.90 -6.18
C VAL A 407 20.39 14.43 -4.80
N LEU A 408 20.07 13.18 -4.45
CA LEU A 408 20.35 12.59 -3.14
C LEU A 408 21.82 12.73 -2.71
N LEU A 409 22.77 12.43 -3.60
CA LEU A 409 24.20 12.52 -3.25
C LEU A 409 24.69 13.95 -2.98
N GLU A 410 24.00 14.95 -3.51
CA GLU A 410 24.36 16.37 -3.40
C GLU A 410 23.62 17.06 -2.25
N GLN A 411 22.53 16.47 -1.77
CA GLN A 411 21.75 16.96 -0.64
C GLN A 411 22.59 17.06 0.65
N LYS A 412 22.35 18.15 1.39
CA LYS A 412 22.83 18.27 2.78
C LYS A 412 22.11 17.27 3.65
N TYR A 413 22.86 16.59 4.51
CA TYR A 413 22.30 15.55 5.34
C TYR A 413 21.40 16.14 6.43
N VAL A 414 20.14 15.71 6.47
CA VAL A 414 19.09 16.31 7.34
C VAL A 414 19.43 16.21 8.84
N VAL A 415 20.17 15.18 9.25
CA VAL A 415 20.57 15.01 10.66
C VAL A 415 21.80 15.86 11.01
N ASN A 416 22.66 16.13 10.03
CA ASN A 416 23.87 16.93 10.21
C ASN A 416 24.17 17.74 8.93
N ASP A 417 23.73 18.99 8.95
CA ASP A 417 23.81 19.94 7.84
C ASP A 417 25.24 20.40 7.48
N SER A 418 26.23 20.08 8.32
CA SER A 418 27.64 20.30 8.04
C SER A 418 28.22 19.36 6.98
N THR A 419 27.49 18.28 6.65
CA THR A 419 27.93 17.25 5.69
C THR A 419 26.86 17.01 4.62
N ASN A 420 27.28 16.49 3.47
CA ASN A 420 26.36 15.99 2.44
C ASN A 420 26.35 14.45 2.41
N ILE A 421 25.34 13.87 1.76
CA ILE A 421 25.18 12.41 1.69
C ILE A 421 26.40 11.74 1.03
N LYS A 422 26.99 12.36 0.01
CA LYS A 422 28.22 11.85 -0.62
C LYS A 422 29.39 11.74 0.36
N THR A 423 29.59 12.73 1.25
CA THR A 423 30.64 12.70 2.27
C THR A 423 30.33 11.63 3.32
N LEU A 424 29.07 11.51 3.74
CA LEU A 424 28.61 10.47 4.67
C LEU A 424 28.91 9.05 4.14
N LEU A 425 28.66 8.79 2.85
CA LEU A 425 29.00 7.51 2.21
C LEU A 425 30.50 7.26 2.11
N ASN A 426 31.28 8.31 1.82
CA ASN A 426 32.73 8.19 1.78
C ASN A 426 33.30 7.86 3.16
N ASP A 427 32.77 8.46 4.22
CA ASP A 427 33.21 8.18 5.59
C ASP A 427 32.80 6.77 6.04
N LEU A 428 31.59 6.31 5.66
CA LEU A 428 31.19 4.91 5.85
C LEU A 428 32.14 3.95 5.10
N SER A 429 32.54 4.29 3.87
CA SER A 429 33.46 3.46 3.10
C SER A 429 34.83 3.32 3.80
N LYS A 430 35.31 4.39 4.45
CA LYS A 430 36.53 4.35 5.28
C LYS A 430 36.34 3.53 6.55
N GLU A 431 35.20 3.66 7.23
CA GLU A 431 34.88 2.91 8.46
C GLU A 431 34.89 1.40 8.20
N VAL A 432 34.32 0.99 7.07
CA VAL A 432 34.15 -0.42 6.71
C VAL A 432 35.35 -0.99 5.95
N GLY A 433 36.25 -0.13 5.47
CA GLY A 433 37.43 -0.53 4.71
C GLY A 433 37.13 -1.00 3.27
N SER A 434 35.90 -0.79 2.80
CA SER A 434 35.42 -1.17 1.46
C SER A 434 34.63 -0.01 0.88
N LYS A 435 34.70 0.17 -0.45
CA LYS A 435 33.86 1.15 -1.13
C LYS A 435 32.38 0.76 -0.97
N VAL A 436 31.57 1.70 -0.49
CA VAL A 436 30.12 1.55 -0.32
C VAL A 436 29.41 2.44 -1.34
N THR A 437 28.41 1.87 -2.00
CA THR A 437 27.58 2.57 -2.98
C THR A 437 26.10 2.42 -2.66
N ILE A 438 25.29 3.36 -3.13
CA ILE A 438 23.83 3.23 -3.11
C ILE A 438 23.42 2.46 -4.36
N GLY A 439 22.72 1.34 -4.19
CA GLY A 439 22.16 0.60 -5.32
C GLY A 439 20.94 1.33 -5.91
N ASN A 440 19.93 1.57 -5.07
CA ASN A 440 18.76 2.37 -5.42
C ASN A 440 18.04 2.86 -4.16
N PHE A 441 17.10 3.79 -4.34
CA PHE A 441 16.22 4.26 -3.28
C PHE A 441 14.79 4.45 -3.79
N ILE A 442 13.83 4.37 -2.87
CA ILE A 442 12.42 4.62 -3.13
C ILE A 442 11.89 5.52 -2.03
N ARG A 443 11.09 6.51 -2.43
CA ARG A 443 10.24 7.26 -1.53
C ARG A 443 8.79 7.05 -1.95
N MET A 444 7.92 6.78 -0.99
CA MET A 444 6.48 6.72 -1.22
C MET A 444 5.74 7.54 -0.17
N GLU A 445 4.69 8.20 -0.60
CA GLU A 445 3.76 8.95 0.25
C GLU A 445 2.33 8.53 -0.11
N VAL A 446 1.51 8.27 0.90
CA VAL A 446 0.10 7.88 0.72
C VAL A 446 -0.63 8.94 -0.09
N GLY A 447 -1.32 8.54 -1.15
CA GLY A 447 -2.15 9.41 -1.96
C GLY A 447 -1.38 10.33 -2.89
N GLU A 448 -0.05 10.18 -2.99
CA GLU A 448 0.78 10.98 -3.89
C GLU A 448 0.28 10.87 -5.34
N GLY A 449 -0.05 12.02 -5.95
CA GLY A 449 -0.59 12.08 -7.31
C GLY A 449 -2.09 11.78 -7.44
N ILE A 450 -2.83 11.71 -6.34
CA ILE A 450 -4.30 11.66 -6.33
C ILE A 450 -4.84 13.04 -5.99
N GLU A 451 -5.61 13.63 -6.91
CA GLU A 451 -6.28 14.91 -6.64
C GLU A 451 -7.34 14.73 -5.56
N ARG A 452 -7.27 15.58 -4.52
CA ARG A 452 -8.25 15.55 -3.44
C ARG A 452 -9.49 16.34 -3.83
N PRO A 453 -10.70 15.87 -3.48
CA PRO A 453 -11.94 16.61 -3.72
C PRO A 453 -11.94 18.04 -3.14
N GLU A 454 -11.18 18.30 -2.08
CA GLU A 454 -11.04 19.65 -1.50
C GLU A 454 -10.38 20.66 -2.45
N GLU A 455 -9.45 20.22 -3.31
CA GLU A 455 -8.86 21.07 -4.34
C GLU A 455 -9.87 21.37 -5.45
N THR A 456 -10.73 20.41 -5.77
CA THR A 456 -11.85 20.58 -6.69
C THR A 456 -12.89 21.55 -6.11
N ALA A 457 -13.25 21.41 -4.83
CA ALA A 457 -14.18 22.31 -4.15
C ALA A 457 -13.65 23.75 -4.07
N LYS A 458 -12.35 23.96 -3.87
CA LYS A 458 -11.72 25.31 -3.93
C LYS A 458 -11.70 25.88 -5.35
N LYS A 459 -11.39 25.06 -6.35
CA LYS A 459 -11.42 25.47 -7.78
C LYS A 459 -12.86 25.79 -8.25
N GLU A 460 -13.84 24.97 -7.87
CA GLU A 460 -15.26 25.17 -8.17
C GLU A 460 -15.84 26.37 -7.40
N ALA A 461 -15.47 26.57 -6.13
CA ALA A 461 -15.89 27.75 -5.38
C ALA A 461 -15.31 29.05 -5.96
N MET A 462 -14.06 29.03 -6.45
CA MET A 462 -13.48 30.17 -7.18
C MET A 462 -14.15 30.40 -8.54
N ALA A 463 -14.53 29.33 -9.25
CA ALA A 463 -15.24 29.44 -10.53
C ALA A 463 -16.70 29.91 -10.39
N CYS A 464 -17.37 29.62 -9.27
CA CYS A 464 -18.69 30.14 -8.95
C CYS A 464 -18.68 31.56 -8.36
N ALA A 465 -17.51 32.06 -7.93
CA ALA A 465 -17.34 33.40 -7.36
C ALA A 465 -16.81 34.44 -8.37
N ALA A 466 -16.43 34.00 -9.58
CA ALA A 466 -16.11 34.82 -10.74
C ALA A 466 -17.32 34.88 -11.67
#